data_AF-A0A698FTR9-F1
#
_entry.id   AF-A0A698FTR9-F1
#
_cell.length_a   1.000
_cell.length_b   1.000
_cell.length_c   1.000
_cell.angle_alpha   90.00
_cell.angle_beta   90.00
_cell.angle_gamma   90.00
#
_symmetry.space_group_name_H-M   'P 1'
#
loop_
_entity.id
_entity.type
_entity.pdbx_description
1 polymer ?
#
loop_
_entity_poly.entity_id
_entity_poly.type
_entity_poly.pdbx_seq_one_letter_code
_entity_poly.pdbx_strand_id
1 'polypeptide(L)'
;MITLCTIITIVFLYYIYTKILSLKNYHPKTKDELKELIEDEINLKNIDTRFITDMSELFKNSTRSDFKGLKYWDVSNVKNMASMFEGCENFNQDLSSWDISKVKNMDFMFENCINFNQDLSNWDTSKVDYMHKMFRNCHKLDKSIAQKWKLDQDYLF
;
A
#
# COMPACT_ATOMS: atom_id res chain seq x y z
N MET A 1 -26.51 29.56 -19.78
CA MET A 1 -26.96 28.20 -20.11
C MET A 1 -25.83 27.48 -20.81
N ILE A 2 -25.17 26.52 -20.15
CA ILE A 2 -24.18 25.65 -20.81
C ILE A 2 -24.97 24.70 -21.72
N THR A 3 -24.62 24.64 -23.00
CA THR A 3 -25.33 23.82 -23.99
C THR A 3 -25.05 22.34 -23.75
N LEU A 4 -25.99 21.45 -24.08
CA LEU A 4 -25.78 20.00 -23.98
C LEU A 4 -24.50 19.54 -24.72
N CYS A 5 -24.18 20.19 -25.83
CA CYS A 5 -22.96 19.96 -26.61
C CYS A 5 -21.69 20.29 -25.82
N THR A 6 -21.67 21.38 -25.05
CA THR A 6 -20.51 21.77 -24.23
C THR A 6 -20.33 20.87 -23.01
N ILE A 7 -21.41 20.29 -22.47
CA ILE A 7 -21.30 19.27 -21.40
C ILE A 7 -20.69 17.98 -21.95
N ILE A 8 -21.14 17.51 -23.13
CA ILE A 8 -20.63 16.28 -23.75
C ILE A 8 -19.13 16.40 -24.08
N THR A 9 -18.68 17.54 -24.63
CA THR A 9 -17.26 17.74 -24.94
C THR A 9 -16.39 17.81 -23.69
N ILE A 10 -16.85 18.44 -22.60
CA ILE A 10 -16.14 18.46 -21.31
C ILE A 10 -16.03 17.05 -20.73
N VAL A 11 -17.12 16.27 -20.72
CA VAL A 11 -17.12 14.88 -20.23
C VAL A 11 -16.20 14.01 -21.08
N PHE A 12 -16.20 14.19 -22.41
CA PHE A 12 -15.32 13.45 -23.31
C PHE A 12 -13.84 13.82 -23.15
N LEU A 13 -13.52 15.11 -23.00
CA LEU A 13 -12.16 15.58 -22.73
C LEU A 13 -11.66 15.09 -21.36
N TYR A 14 -12.50 15.12 -20.33
CA TYR A 14 -12.18 14.55 -19.02
C TYR A 14 -11.97 13.04 -19.08
N TYR A 15 -12.79 12.32 -19.85
CA TYR A 15 -12.61 10.89 -20.11
C TYR A 15 -11.29 10.61 -20.85
N ILE A 16 -10.96 11.38 -21.89
CA ILE A 16 -9.67 11.26 -22.59
C ILE A 16 -8.51 11.58 -21.66
N TYR A 17 -8.60 12.66 -20.88
CA TYR A 17 -7.56 13.08 -19.95
C TYR A 17 -7.29 12.01 -18.88
N THR A 18 -8.36 11.53 -18.23
CA THR A 18 -8.25 10.43 -17.25
C THR A 18 -7.74 9.14 -17.89
N LYS A 19 -8.13 8.84 -19.14
CA LYS A 19 -7.60 7.70 -19.89
C LYS A 19 -6.12 7.85 -20.24
N ILE A 20 -5.66 9.03 -20.67
CA ILE A 20 -4.26 9.35 -20.97
C ILE A 20 -3.41 9.34 -19.69
N LEU A 21 -3.91 9.91 -18.59
CA LEU A 21 -3.28 9.82 -17.28
C LEU A 21 -3.20 8.37 -16.81
N SER A 22 -4.21 7.55 -17.11
CA SER A 22 -4.19 6.10 -16.85
C SER A 22 -3.28 5.29 -17.76
N LEU A 23 -2.73 5.90 -18.82
CA LEU A 23 -1.79 5.28 -19.76
C LEU A 23 -0.33 5.66 -19.45
N LYS A 24 -0.07 6.62 -18.56
CA LYS A 24 1.28 6.90 -18.08
C LYS A 24 1.66 5.83 -17.04
N ASN A 25 2.47 4.88 -17.45
CA ASN A 25 3.16 3.99 -16.51
C ASN A 25 4.35 4.75 -15.91
N TYR A 26 4.32 4.96 -14.60
CA TYR A 26 5.43 5.57 -13.87
C TYR A 26 6.40 4.47 -13.45
N HIS A 27 7.71 4.68 -13.61
CA HIS A 27 8.73 3.66 -13.36
C HIS A 27 9.78 4.20 -12.37
N PRO A 28 9.41 4.44 -11.10
CA PRO A 28 10.36 4.90 -10.10
C PRO A 28 11.45 3.84 -9.89
N LYS A 29 12.69 4.30 -9.76
CA LYS A 29 13.88 3.49 -9.47
C LYS A 29 14.29 3.58 -8.01
N THR A 30 13.82 4.60 -7.30
CA THR A 30 14.15 4.87 -5.91
C THR A 30 12.90 5.06 -5.07
N LYS A 31 13.04 4.91 -3.75
CA LYS A 31 11.98 5.20 -2.78
C LYS A 31 11.51 6.66 -2.89
N ASP A 32 12.45 7.59 -3.09
CA ASP A 32 12.13 9.02 -3.17
C ASP A 32 11.30 9.34 -4.42
N GLU A 33 11.68 8.79 -5.58
CA GLU A 33 10.87 8.89 -6.80
C GLU A 33 9.49 8.27 -6.62
N LEU A 34 9.38 7.13 -5.93
CA LEU A 34 8.08 6.54 -5.61
C LEU A 34 7.27 7.45 -4.67
N LYS A 35 7.91 8.06 -3.68
CA LYS A 35 7.27 8.94 -2.70
C LYS A 35 6.67 10.20 -3.34
N GLU A 36 7.33 10.74 -4.36
CA GLU A 36 6.81 11.86 -5.17
C GLU A 36 5.56 11.48 -5.99
N LEU A 37 5.38 10.19 -6.31
CA LEU A 37 4.28 9.71 -7.16
C LEU A 37 3.01 9.32 -6.40
N ILE A 38 3.11 9.12 -5.08
CA ILE A 38 2.01 8.60 -4.25
C ILE A 38 1.19 9.71 -3.57
N GLU A 39 1.35 10.94 -4.03
CA GLU A 39 0.50 12.08 -3.65
C GLU A 39 -0.98 11.87 -4.09
N ASP A 40 -1.87 12.68 -3.51
CA ASP A 40 -3.32 12.44 -3.48
C ASP A 40 -3.98 12.22 -4.86
N GLU A 41 -5.04 11.40 -4.85
CA GLU A 41 -5.98 11.12 -5.96
C GLU A 41 -5.45 10.36 -7.20
N ILE A 42 -4.17 9.96 -7.25
CA ILE A 42 -3.67 9.10 -8.35
C ILE A 42 -4.06 7.63 -8.13
N ASN A 43 -4.49 6.94 -9.19
CA ASN A 43 -4.65 5.49 -9.18
C ASN A 43 -3.29 4.79 -9.13
N LEU A 44 -3.00 4.09 -8.03
CA LEU A 44 -1.70 3.50 -7.75
C LEU A 44 -1.32 2.36 -8.72
N LYS A 45 -2.28 1.82 -9.49
CA LYS A 45 -2.04 0.70 -10.42
C LYS A 45 -1.04 1.00 -11.54
N ASN A 46 -0.84 2.28 -11.86
CA ASN A 46 0.02 2.69 -12.98
C ASN A 46 1.47 2.92 -12.56
N ILE A 47 1.80 2.64 -11.30
CA ILE A 47 3.16 2.78 -10.78
C ILE A 47 3.81 1.40 -10.82
N ASP A 48 4.86 1.28 -11.61
CA ASP A 48 5.68 0.08 -11.73
C ASP A 48 6.72 0.04 -10.60
N THR A 49 6.44 -0.76 -9.58
CA THR A 49 7.28 -0.86 -8.38
C THR A 49 8.34 -1.96 -8.46
N ARG A 50 8.51 -2.64 -9.60
CA ARG A 50 9.36 -3.86 -9.69
C ARG A 50 10.84 -3.65 -9.31
N PHE A 51 11.34 -2.42 -9.39
CA PHE A 51 12.72 -2.08 -9.07
C PHE A 51 12.91 -1.54 -7.64
N ILE A 52 11.81 -1.30 -6.92
CA ILE A 52 11.84 -0.72 -5.59
C ILE A 52 12.24 -1.80 -4.58
N THR A 53 13.29 -1.52 -3.82
CA THR A 53 13.77 -2.42 -2.75
C THR A 53 13.44 -1.90 -1.35
N ASP A 54 13.08 -0.63 -1.22
CA ASP A 54 12.76 0.03 0.04
C ASP A 54 11.43 0.79 -0.09
N MET A 55 10.45 0.36 0.68
CA MET A 55 9.11 0.95 0.78
C MET A 55 8.84 1.50 2.19
N SER A 56 9.88 1.70 3.00
CA SER A 56 9.71 2.19 4.36
C SER A 56 9.01 3.54 4.38
N GLU A 57 8.06 3.73 5.29
CA GLU A 57 7.37 5.01 5.53
C GLU A 57 6.67 5.65 4.30
N LEU A 58 6.40 4.89 3.23
CA LEU A 58 5.79 5.46 2.01
C LEU A 58 4.45 6.14 2.29
N PHE A 59 3.59 5.51 3.08
CA PHE A 59 2.29 6.04 3.46
C PHE A 59 2.22 6.43 4.94
N LYS A 60 3.36 6.57 5.65
CA LYS A 60 3.34 6.90 7.08
C LYS A 60 2.53 8.17 7.36
N ASN A 61 1.57 8.05 8.28
CA ASN A 61 0.57 9.07 8.67
C ASN A 61 -0.27 9.61 7.50
N SER A 62 -0.36 8.86 6.38
CA SER A 62 -1.14 9.29 5.23
C SER A 62 -2.62 9.35 5.58
N THR A 63 -3.27 10.47 5.23
CA THR A 63 -4.72 10.67 5.33
C THR A 63 -5.49 10.14 4.12
N ARG A 64 -4.78 9.53 3.16
CA ARG A 64 -5.35 8.99 1.92
C ARG A 64 -6.51 8.04 2.22
N SER A 65 -7.63 8.25 1.54
CA SER A 65 -8.86 7.46 1.74
C SER A 65 -9.05 6.35 0.69
N ASP A 66 -8.49 6.51 -0.52
CA ASP A 66 -8.57 5.52 -1.60
C ASP A 66 -7.19 5.01 -2.02
N PHE A 67 -6.95 3.72 -1.86
CA PHE A 67 -5.71 3.04 -2.24
C PHE A 67 -5.89 2.16 -3.49
N LYS A 68 -6.87 2.50 -4.34
CA LYS A 68 -7.14 1.77 -5.58
C LYS A 68 -5.87 1.53 -6.39
N GLY A 69 -5.65 0.25 -6.70
CA GLY A 69 -4.53 -0.20 -7.52
C GLY A 69 -3.33 -0.72 -6.74
N LEU A 70 -3.26 -0.46 -5.43
CA LEU A 70 -2.14 -0.89 -4.57
C LEU A 70 -1.89 -2.41 -4.62
N LYS A 71 -2.96 -3.21 -4.66
CA LYS A 71 -2.87 -4.68 -4.75
C LYS A 71 -2.13 -5.19 -6.01
N TYR A 72 -1.92 -4.35 -7.02
CA TYR A 72 -1.21 -4.69 -8.26
C TYR A 72 0.27 -4.31 -8.23
N TRP A 73 0.76 -3.68 -7.17
CA TRP A 73 2.19 -3.41 -7.02
C TRP A 73 2.98 -4.72 -6.96
N ASP A 74 4.06 -4.76 -7.74
CA ASP A 74 5.08 -5.80 -7.61
C ASP A 74 5.99 -5.43 -6.44
N VAL A 75 5.86 -6.16 -5.33
CA VAL A 75 6.68 -5.99 -4.13
C VAL A 75 7.71 -7.11 -3.97
N SER A 76 7.86 -8.00 -4.97
CA SER A 76 8.70 -9.21 -4.87
C SER A 76 10.20 -8.93 -4.72
N ASN A 77 10.64 -7.69 -4.96
CA ASN A 77 12.03 -7.24 -4.77
C ASN A 77 12.22 -6.36 -3.52
N VAL A 78 11.15 -6.06 -2.79
CA VAL A 78 11.20 -5.21 -1.60
C VAL A 78 11.86 -5.97 -0.45
N LYS A 79 12.76 -5.27 0.25
CA LYS A 79 13.50 -5.78 1.41
C LYS A 79 13.10 -5.06 2.69
N ASN A 80 12.63 -3.81 2.60
CA ASN A 80 12.24 -3.00 3.74
C ASN A 80 10.83 -2.43 3.54
N MET A 81 9.93 -2.72 4.49
CA MET A 81 8.55 -2.21 4.56
C MET A 81 8.27 -1.57 5.93
N ALA A 82 9.32 -1.23 6.70
CA ALA A 82 9.17 -0.64 8.03
C ALA A 82 8.28 0.61 7.98
N SER A 83 7.29 0.68 8.88
CA SER A 83 6.37 1.79 9.03
C SER A 83 5.62 2.19 7.75
N MET A 84 5.50 1.31 6.74
CA MET A 84 4.95 1.67 5.43
C MET A 84 3.55 2.30 5.52
N PHE A 85 2.70 1.83 6.43
CA PHE A 85 1.35 2.34 6.67
C PHE A 85 1.14 2.81 8.12
N GLU A 86 2.21 3.01 8.90
CA GLU A 86 2.12 3.47 10.29
C GLU A 86 1.24 4.72 10.39
N GLY A 87 0.20 4.71 11.22
CA GLY A 87 -0.73 5.84 11.38
C GLY A 87 -1.76 6.02 10.26
N CYS A 88 -1.84 5.13 9.27
CA CYS A 88 -2.90 5.17 8.26
C CYS A 88 -4.23 4.66 8.82
N GLU A 89 -4.97 5.51 9.53
CA GLU A 89 -6.23 5.13 10.16
C GLU A 89 -7.28 4.62 9.16
N ASN A 90 -7.30 5.15 7.93
CA ASN A 90 -8.25 4.77 6.87
C ASN A 90 -7.86 3.51 6.09
N PHE A 91 -6.70 2.91 6.37
CA PHE A 91 -6.17 1.81 5.57
C PHE A 91 -6.85 0.46 5.88
N ASN A 92 -7.39 -0.20 4.85
CA ASN A 92 -8.00 -1.53 4.93
C ASN A 92 -8.02 -2.25 3.57
N GLN A 93 -6.94 -2.12 2.77
CA GLN A 93 -6.88 -2.78 1.47
C GLN A 93 -6.37 -4.21 1.57
N ASP A 94 -6.95 -5.10 0.77
CA ASP A 94 -6.47 -6.47 0.59
C ASP A 94 -5.05 -6.46 -0.03
N LEU A 95 -4.10 -7.04 0.70
CA LEU A 95 -2.70 -7.22 0.31
C LEU A 95 -2.30 -8.70 0.22
N SER A 96 -3.28 -9.62 0.24
CA SER A 96 -3.02 -11.07 0.26
C SER A 96 -2.25 -11.58 -0.97
N SER A 97 -2.25 -10.82 -2.07
CA SER A 97 -1.53 -11.14 -3.32
C SER A 97 -0.06 -10.70 -3.34
N TRP A 98 0.41 -9.97 -2.32
CA TRP A 98 1.79 -9.51 -2.26
C TRP A 98 2.77 -10.65 -1.95
N ASP A 99 3.81 -10.78 -2.79
CA ASP A 99 4.96 -11.65 -2.51
C ASP A 99 5.96 -10.92 -1.62
N ILE A 100 5.88 -11.19 -0.31
CA ILE A 100 6.78 -10.61 0.70
C ILE A 100 7.98 -11.50 1.04
N SER A 101 8.23 -12.58 0.27
CA SER A 101 9.24 -13.59 0.60
C SER A 101 10.69 -13.07 0.68
N LYS A 102 10.97 -11.86 0.16
CA LYS A 102 12.27 -11.20 0.26
C LYS A 102 12.35 -10.10 1.34
N VAL A 103 11.23 -9.77 1.98
CA VAL A 103 11.18 -8.70 2.98
C VAL A 103 11.94 -9.12 4.24
N LYS A 104 12.73 -8.18 4.78
CA LYS A 104 13.55 -8.35 5.97
C LYS A 104 13.06 -7.54 7.16
N ASN A 105 12.48 -6.36 6.92
CA ASN A 105 11.98 -5.48 7.97
C ASN A 105 10.54 -5.06 7.69
N MET A 106 9.65 -5.30 8.66
CA MET A 106 8.24 -4.90 8.69
C MET A 106 7.86 -4.26 10.03
N ASP A 107 8.83 -3.73 10.77
CA ASP A 107 8.60 -3.04 12.03
C ASP A 107 7.53 -1.96 11.87
N PHE A 108 6.57 -1.92 12.79
CA PHE A 108 5.52 -0.90 12.84
C PHE A 108 4.66 -0.77 11.56
N MET A 109 4.72 -1.71 10.61
CA MET A 109 4.17 -1.54 9.26
C MET A 109 2.70 -1.10 9.25
N PHE A 110 1.88 -1.59 10.19
CA PHE A 110 0.48 -1.22 10.36
C PHE A 110 0.19 -0.65 11.76
N GLU A 111 1.20 -0.20 12.52
CA GLU A 111 0.96 0.39 13.84
C GLU A 111 -0.02 1.57 13.70
N ASN A 112 -1.05 1.61 14.55
CA ASN A 112 -2.16 2.57 14.51
C ASN A 112 -3.06 2.54 13.26
N CYS A 113 -3.02 1.49 12.42
CA CYS A 113 -4.04 1.27 11.39
C CYS A 113 -5.35 0.74 12.01
N ILE A 114 -6.11 1.61 12.68
CA ILE A 114 -7.27 1.22 13.49
C ILE A 114 -8.38 0.50 12.70
N ASN A 115 -8.48 0.74 11.39
CA ASN A 115 -9.48 0.12 10.52
C ASN A 115 -9.00 -1.14 9.77
N PHE A 116 -7.73 -1.51 9.91
CA PHE A 116 -7.15 -2.62 9.17
C PHE A 116 -7.69 -3.96 9.69
N ASN A 117 -8.22 -4.78 8.77
CA ASN A 117 -8.77 -6.10 9.05
C ASN A 117 -8.73 -7.00 7.81
N GLN A 118 -7.53 -7.29 7.32
CA GLN A 118 -7.32 -8.13 6.13
C GLN A 118 -6.60 -9.42 6.51
N ASP A 119 -6.94 -10.51 5.83
CA ASP A 119 -6.26 -11.79 5.99
C ASP A 119 -4.95 -11.79 5.20
N LEU A 120 -3.82 -11.85 5.93
CA LEU A 120 -2.46 -11.94 5.40
C LEU A 120 -1.84 -13.31 5.72
N SER A 121 -2.64 -14.30 6.07
CA SER A 121 -2.16 -15.59 6.56
C SER A 121 -1.43 -16.43 5.49
N ASN A 122 -1.47 -15.99 4.23
CA ASN A 122 -0.71 -16.56 3.10
C ASN A 122 0.69 -15.96 2.92
N TRP A 123 1.05 -14.89 3.64
CA TRP A 123 2.38 -14.29 3.55
C TRP A 123 3.47 -15.23 4.08
N ASP A 124 4.52 -15.46 3.28
CA ASP A 124 5.73 -16.18 3.71
C ASP A 124 6.66 -15.25 4.48
N THR A 125 6.52 -15.27 5.80
CA THR A 125 7.32 -14.46 6.72
C THR A 125 8.65 -15.09 7.12
N SER A 126 9.06 -16.22 6.53
CA SER A 126 10.26 -16.97 6.94
C SER A 126 11.58 -16.22 6.79
N LYS A 127 11.60 -15.13 6.02
CA LYS A 127 12.79 -14.27 5.82
C LYS A 127 12.77 -12.99 6.63
N VAL A 128 11.68 -12.66 7.31
CA VAL A 128 11.55 -11.39 8.02
C VAL A 128 12.32 -11.46 9.33
N ASP A 129 13.23 -10.51 9.52
CA ASP A 129 14.11 -10.41 10.69
C ASP A 129 13.48 -9.51 11.77
N TYR A 130 12.67 -8.52 11.38
CA TYR A 130 12.06 -7.51 12.27
C TYR A 130 10.56 -7.30 11.97
N MET A 131 9.70 -7.46 12.98
CA MET A 131 8.24 -7.22 12.94
C MET A 131 7.69 -6.57 14.23
N HIS A 132 8.52 -5.79 14.92
CA HIS A 132 8.16 -5.19 16.20
C HIS A 132 6.91 -4.32 16.06
N LYS A 133 5.91 -4.57 16.91
CA LYS A 133 4.66 -3.78 17.03
C LYS A 133 3.94 -3.58 15.71
N MET A 134 4.10 -4.49 14.75
CA MET A 134 3.54 -4.40 13.40
C MET A 134 2.05 -4.10 13.40
N PHE A 135 1.29 -4.61 14.37
CA PHE A 135 -0.16 -4.46 14.50
C PHE A 135 -0.58 -3.75 15.80
N ARG A 136 0.34 -3.04 16.45
CA ARG A 136 0.02 -2.30 17.66
C ARG A 136 -1.10 -1.30 17.36
N ASN A 137 -2.15 -1.32 18.18
CA ASN A 137 -3.36 -0.53 18.01
C ASN A 137 -4.20 -0.81 16.74
N CYS A 138 -4.00 -1.95 16.06
CA CYS A 138 -4.94 -2.43 15.02
C CYS A 138 -6.18 -3.07 15.66
N HIS A 139 -7.11 -2.25 16.17
CA HIS A 139 -8.24 -2.74 16.97
C HIS A 139 -9.23 -3.65 16.23
N LYS A 140 -9.32 -3.56 14.89
CA LYS A 140 -10.23 -4.38 14.08
C LYS A 140 -9.63 -5.68 13.58
N LEU A 141 -8.31 -5.85 13.67
CA LEU A 141 -7.63 -7.00 13.08
C LEU A 141 -7.92 -8.28 13.86
N ASP A 142 -8.29 -9.35 13.14
CA ASP A 142 -8.33 -10.68 13.72
C ASP A 142 -6.90 -11.14 14.09
N LYS A 143 -6.64 -11.24 15.39
CA LYS A 143 -5.33 -11.66 15.92
C LYS A 143 -4.95 -13.09 15.54
N SER A 144 -5.89 -13.92 15.08
CA SER A 144 -5.61 -15.29 14.63
C SER A 144 -4.62 -15.34 13.46
N ILE A 145 -4.52 -14.26 12.69
CA ILE A 145 -3.58 -14.08 11.56
C ILE A 145 -2.12 -14.39 11.94
N ALA A 146 -1.72 -14.01 13.16
CA ALA A 146 -0.36 -14.14 13.65
C ALA A 146 -0.04 -15.54 14.17
N GLN A 147 -1.03 -16.41 14.40
CA GLN A 147 -0.80 -17.77 14.91
C GLN A 147 -0.06 -18.67 13.90
N LYS A 148 -0.15 -18.34 12.60
CA LYS A 148 0.59 -19.05 11.54
C LYS A 148 2.03 -18.57 11.40
N TRP A 149 2.35 -17.37 11.88
CA TRP A 149 3.70 -16.85 11.88
C TRP A 149 4.39 -17.37 13.13
N LYS A 150 5.58 -17.97 13.00
CA LYS A 150 6.33 -18.57 14.12
C LYS A 150 6.97 -17.49 15.01
N LEU A 151 6.21 -16.48 15.40
CA LEU A 151 6.65 -15.29 16.14
C LEU A 151 5.86 -15.14 17.43
N ASP A 152 6.51 -14.56 18.42
CA ASP A 152 5.89 -14.19 19.68
C ASP A 152 4.79 -13.14 19.43
N GLN A 153 3.61 -13.36 20.00
CA GLN A 153 2.47 -12.48 19.84
C GLN A 153 2.70 -11.14 20.56
N ASP A 154 3.45 -11.13 21.66
CA ASP A 154 3.78 -9.92 22.42
C ASP A 154 4.71 -8.99 21.62
N TYR A 155 5.37 -9.53 20.59
CA TYR A 155 6.21 -8.76 19.68
C TYR A 155 5.42 -8.07 18.56
N LEU A 156 4.20 -8.53 18.26
CA LEU A 156 3.41 -8.08 17.11
C LEU A 156 2.32 -7.05 17.47
N PHE A 157 1.72 -7.13 18.67
CA PHE A 157 0.51 -6.38 19.05
C PHE A 157 0.72 -5.32 20.14
#